data_AF-A0A7V9IKT2-F1
#
_entry.id   AF-A0A7V9IKT2-F1
#
_cell.length_a   1.000
_cell.length_b   1.000
_cell.length_c   1.000
_cell.angle_alpha   90.00
_cell.angle_beta   90.00
_cell.angle_gamma   90.00
#
_symmetry.space_group_name_H-M   'P 1'
#
loop_
_entity.id
_entity.type
_entity.pdbx_description
1 polymer ?
#
loop_
_entity_poly.entity_id
_entity_poly.type
_entity_poly.pdbx_seq_one_letter_code
_entity_poly.pdbx_strand_id
1 'polypeptide(L)'
;MGSARGPREDSGTERLTVSLSADLARSIRAAAAADAVSVSRWVVDSVEDRMLLRRMRDYLAGYEAEFGEITDEEITRIRGELPDGSQRWR
;
A
#
# COMPACT_ATOMS: atom_id res chain seq x y z
N MET A 1 16.77 -38.72 -24.54
CA MET A 1 15.79 -37.67 -24.25
C MET A 1 15.54 -37.61 -22.75
N GLY A 2 16.34 -36.82 -22.02
CA GLY A 2 16.12 -36.55 -20.61
C GLY A 2 15.51 -35.17 -20.48
N SER A 3 14.22 -35.09 -20.17
CA SER A 3 13.53 -33.82 -19.96
C SER A 3 13.94 -33.26 -18.60
N ALA A 4 14.79 -32.23 -18.62
CA ALA A 4 15.06 -31.40 -17.44
C ALA A 4 13.73 -30.76 -17.01
N ARG A 5 13.24 -31.16 -15.84
CA ARG A 5 12.17 -30.43 -15.14
C ARG A 5 12.81 -29.15 -14.62
N GLY A 6 12.49 -28.02 -15.25
CA GLY A 6 12.94 -26.70 -14.79
C GLY A 6 12.56 -26.47 -13.31
N PRO A 7 13.31 -25.59 -12.61
CA PRO A 7 13.05 -25.31 -11.21
C PRO A 7 11.61 -24.80 -11.06
N ARG A 8 10.85 -25.41 -10.16
CA ARG A 8 9.58 -24.83 -9.71
C ARG A 8 9.95 -23.55 -8.99
N GLU A 9 9.45 -22.42 -9.48
CA GLU A 9 9.49 -21.18 -8.70
C GLU A 9 8.89 -21.51 -7.33
N ASP A 10 9.68 -21.33 -6.28
CA ASP A 10 9.26 -21.64 -4.93
C ASP A 10 8.19 -20.60 -4.57
N SER A 11 6.92 -20.97 -4.70
CA SER A 11 5.77 -20.17 -4.29
C SER A 11 5.65 -20.17 -2.76
N GLY A 12 6.77 -19.98 -2.08
CA GLY A 12 6.93 -20.18 -0.64
C GLY A 12 6.32 -19.03 0.13
N THR A 13 5.46 -19.35 1.09
CA THR A 13 5.08 -18.39 2.12
C THR A 13 6.22 -18.23 3.11
N GLU A 14 6.75 -17.01 3.25
CA GLU A 14 7.75 -16.68 4.26
C GLU A 14 7.07 -16.24 5.57
N ARG A 15 7.54 -16.74 6.72
CA ARG A 15 7.02 -16.35 8.03
C ARG A 15 7.96 -15.38 8.72
N LEU A 16 7.46 -14.17 8.97
CA LEU A 16 8.13 -13.17 9.79
C LEU A 16 7.61 -13.23 11.24
N THR A 17 8.53 -13.21 12.20
CA THR A 17 8.21 -13.11 13.64
C THR A 17 8.82 -11.84 14.19
N VAL A 18 8.01 -11.00 14.83
CA VAL A 18 8.43 -9.71 15.38
C VAL A 18 7.98 -9.58 16.84
N SER A 19 8.88 -9.06 17.68
CA SER A 19 8.56 -8.69 19.05
C SER A 19 8.04 -7.25 19.08
N LEU A 20 6.88 -7.04 19.68
CA LEU A 20 6.24 -5.72 19.81
C LEU A 20 6.12 -5.35 21.29
N SER A 21 6.08 -4.06 21.59
CA SER A 21 5.67 -3.62 22.92
C SER A 21 4.25 -4.10 23.23
N ALA A 22 3.95 -4.34 24.50
CA ALA A 22 2.63 -4.81 24.93
C ALA A 22 1.52 -3.86 24.48
N ASP A 23 1.78 -2.55 24.54
CA ASP A 23 0.82 -1.52 24.16
C ASP A 23 0.58 -1.49 22.66
N LEU A 24 1.63 -1.58 21.83
CA LEU A 24 1.47 -1.66 20.38
C LEU A 24 0.70 -2.92 19.97
N ALA A 25 1.03 -4.07 20.56
CA ALA A 25 0.32 -5.31 20.30
C ALA A 25 -1.17 -5.23 20.71
N ARG A 26 -1.50 -4.47 21.75
CA ARG A 26 -2.89 -4.22 22.17
C ARG A 26 -3.63 -3.33 21.18
N SER A 27 -3.00 -2.24 20.74
CA SER A 27 -3.57 -1.32 19.75
C SER A 27 -3.83 -2.02 18.42
N ILE A 28 -2.90 -2.84 17.93
CA ILE A 28 -3.08 -3.62 16.70
C ILE A 28 -4.27 -4.57 16.81
N ARG A 29 -4.41 -5.28 17.94
CA ARG A 29 -5.56 -6.18 18.16
C ARG A 29 -6.88 -5.42 18.18
N ALA A 30 -6.91 -4.25 18.82
CA ALA A 30 -8.09 -3.40 18.86
C ALA A 30 -8.48 -2.87 17.46
N ALA A 31 -7.49 -2.43 16.68
CA ALA A 31 -7.72 -1.96 15.31
C ALA A 31 -8.21 -3.10 14.39
N ALA A 32 -7.55 -4.25 14.43
CA ALA A 32 -8.00 -5.43 13.66
C ALA A 32 -9.43 -5.85 14.02
N ALA A 33 -9.80 -5.78 15.30
CA ALA A 33 -11.16 -6.05 15.76
C ALA A 33 -12.17 -5.00 15.28
N ALA A 34 -11.81 -3.70 15.31
CA ALA A 34 -12.65 -2.62 14.79
C ALA A 34 -12.91 -2.75 13.29
N ASP A 35 -11.90 -3.21 12.55
CA ASP A 35 -11.98 -3.43 11.09
C ASP A 35 -12.54 -4.83 10.73
N ALA A 36 -12.94 -5.63 11.72
CA ALA A 36 -13.48 -6.99 11.55
C ALA A 36 -12.57 -7.95 10.76
N VAL A 37 -11.24 -7.82 10.90
CA VAL A 37 -10.24 -8.67 10.24
C VAL A 37 -9.31 -9.35 11.25
N SER A 38 -8.57 -10.36 10.80
CA SER A 38 -7.52 -10.97 11.63
C SER A 38 -6.34 -10.02 11.86
N VAL A 39 -5.63 -10.17 12.97
CA VAL A 39 -4.41 -9.39 13.27
C VAL A 39 -3.37 -9.50 12.15
N SER A 40 -3.14 -10.70 11.62
CA SER A 40 -2.19 -10.91 10.53
C SER A 40 -2.63 -10.18 9.26
N ARG A 41 -3.93 -10.23 8.92
CA ARG A 41 -4.46 -9.51 7.76
C ARG A 41 -4.29 -8.00 7.94
N TRP A 42 -4.67 -7.48 9.10
CA TRP A 42 -4.55 -6.06 9.41
C TRP A 42 -3.09 -5.55 9.31
N VAL A 43 -2.14 -6.34 9.82
CA VAL A 43 -0.71 -6.00 9.73
C VAL A 43 -0.22 -6.03 8.28
N VAL A 44 -0.60 -7.04 7.50
CA VAL A 44 -0.24 -7.12 6.08
C VAL A 44 -0.78 -5.92 5.32
N ASP A 45 -2.07 -5.62 5.46
CA ASP A 45 -2.72 -4.50 4.77
C ASP A 45 -2.06 -3.16 5.15
N SER A 46 -1.77 -2.95 6.44
CA SER A 46 -1.07 -1.76 6.92
C SER A 46 0.34 -1.60 6.32
N VAL A 47 1.06 -2.71 6.13
CA VAL A 47 2.39 -2.71 5.51
C VAL A 47 2.29 -2.42 4.02
N GLU A 48 1.33 -3.04 3.32
CA GLU A 48 1.07 -2.80 1.90
C GLU A 48 0.71 -1.33 1.64
N ASP A 49 -0.18 -0.75 2.44
CA ASP A 49 -0.55 0.67 2.38
C ASP A 49 0.68 1.56 2.60
N ARG A 50 1.51 1.23 3.58
CA ARG A 50 2.73 2.01 3.86
C ARG A 50 3.73 1.92 2.70
N MET A 51 3.85 0.77 2.04
CA MET A 51 4.72 0.59 0.87
C MET A 51 4.17 1.33 -0.34
N LEU A 52 2.85 1.29 -0.56
CA LEU A 52 2.19 2.05 -1.62
C LEU A 52 2.44 3.55 -1.46
N LEU A 53 2.22 4.10 -0.25
CA LEU A 53 2.46 5.52 0.02
C LEU A 53 3.93 5.93 -0.22
N ARG A 54 4.89 5.06 0.13
CA ARG A 54 6.31 5.30 -0.18
C ARG A 54 6.55 5.35 -1.68
N ARG A 55 6.02 4.37 -2.43
CA ARG A 55 6.15 4.32 -3.89
C ARG A 55 5.49 5.52 -4.56
N MET A 56 4.31 5.93 -4.10
CA MET A 56 3.59 7.10 -4.64
C MET A 56 4.39 8.38 -4.42
N ARG A 57 4.99 8.56 -3.24
CA ARG A 57 5.86 9.69 -2.97
C ARG A 57 7.06 9.73 -3.92
N ASP A 58 7.69 8.58 -4.16
CA ASP A 58 8.86 8.51 -5.05
C ASP A 58 8.44 8.78 -6.52
N TYR A 59 7.25 8.34 -6.92
CA TYR A 59 6.68 8.65 -8.23
C TYR A 59 6.36 10.15 -8.39
N LEU A 60 5.74 10.76 -7.38
CA LEU A 60 5.43 12.20 -7.38
C LEU A 60 6.70 13.03 -7.46
N ALA A 61 7.74 12.68 -6.70
CA ALA A 61 9.03 13.36 -6.78
C ALA A 61 9.66 13.28 -8.19
N GLY A 62 9.52 12.14 -8.87
CA GLY A 62 9.96 11.98 -10.26
C GLY A 62 9.17 12.85 -11.23
N TYR A 63 7.84 12.90 -11.06
CA TYR A 63 6.96 13.77 -11.85
C TYR A 63 7.30 15.24 -11.65
N GLU A 64 7.46 15.70 -10.40
CA GLU A 64 7.77 17.10 -10.09
C GLU A 64 9.15 17.53 -10.61
N ALA A 65 10.12 16.61 -10.63
CA ALA A 65 11.42 16.86 -11.24
C ALA A 65 11.35 17.05 -12.76
N GLU A 66 10.38 16.43 -13.43
CA GLU A 66 10.19 16.53 -14.89
C GLU A 66 9.30 17.71 -15.29
N PHE A 67 8.23 17.97 -14.53
CA PHE A 67 7.15 18.90 -14.92
C PHE A 67 7.02 20.14 -14.02
N GLY A 68 7.75 20.19 -12.90
CA GLY A 68 7.59 21.22 -11.87
C GLY A 68 6.67 20.78 -10.72
N GLU A 69 6.74 21.50 -9.61
CA GLU A 69 5.95 21.25 -8.40
C GLU A 69 4.45 21.29 -8.69
N ILE A 70 3.70 20.34 -8.13
CA ILE A 70 2.23 20.37 -8.17
C ILE A 70 1.76 21.31 -7.06
N THR A 71 1.19 22.47 -7.41
CA THR A 71 0.79 23.45 -6.40
C THR A 71 -0.65 23.26 -5.91
N ASP A 72 -0.95 23.80 -4.73
CA ASP A 72 -2.31 23.78 -4.16
C ASP A 72 -3.33 24.53 -5.05
N GLU A 73 -2.90 25.60 -5.74
CA GLU A 73 -3.73 26.32 -6.71
C GLU A 73 -4.09 25.44 -7.90
N GLU A 74 -3.14 24.67 -8.42
CA GLU A 74 -3.38 23.73 -9.53
C GLU A 74 -4.32 22.61 -9.11
N ILE A 75 -4.13 22.02 -7.92
CA ILE A 75 -5.03 21.00 -7.37
C ILE A 75 -6.45 21.55 -7.22
N THR A 76 -6.57 22.77 -6.69
CA THR A 76 -7.87 23.42 -6.47
C THR A 76 -8.58 23.70 -7.79
N ARG A 77 -7.86 24.23 -8.77
CA ARG A 77 -8.37 24.48 -10.13
C ARG A 77 -8.85 23.18 -10.78
N ILE A 78 -8.01 22.13 -10.78
CA ILE A 78 -8.34 20.84 -11.38
C ILE A 78 -9.55 20.19 -10.67
N ARG A 79 -9.64 20.26 -9.33
CA ARG A 79 -10.81 19.75 -8.59
C ARG A 79 -12.12 20.44 -8.99
N GLY A 80 -12.08 21.74 -9.33
CA GLY A 80 -13.24 22.46 -9.84
C GLY A 80 -13.62 22.09 -11.28
N GLU A 81 -12.66 21.59 -12.07
CA GLU A 81 -12.86 21.18 -13.46
C GLU A 81 -13.27 19.70 -13.61
N LEU A 82 -12.95 18.86 -12.62
CA LEU A 82 -13.32 17.44 -12.63
C LEU A 82 -14.81 17.26 -12.31
N PRO A 83 -15.60 16.59 -13.18
CA PRO A 83 -16.93 16.12 -12.79
C PRO A 83 -16.81 15.08 -11.66
N ASP A 84 -17.82 14.98 -10.80
CA ASP A 84 -17.84 14.03 -9.65
C ASP A 84 -17.31 12.65 -10.06
N GLY A 85 -16.09 12.35 -9.60
CA GLY A 85 -15.31 11.19 -9.99
C GLY A 85 -15.83 9.87 -9.42
N SER A 86 -16.92 9.88 -8.63
CA SER A 86 -17.52 8.68 -8.04
C SER A 86 -18.06 7.67 -9.07
N GLN A 87 -18.20 8.05 -10.35
CA GLN A 87 -18.73 7.15 -11.38
C GLN A 87 -17.66 6.47 -12.27
N ARG A 88 -16.40 6.93 -12.28
CA ARG A 88 -15.43 6.49 -13.30
C ARG A 88 -14.53 5.31 -12.92
N TRP A 89 -14.48 4.97 -11.64
CA TRP A 89 -13.66 3.87 -11.12
C TRP A 89 -14.53 2.93 -10.29
N ARG A 90 -15.37 2.14 -10.96
CA ARG A 90 -15.96 0.90 -10.44
C ARG A 90 -15.48 -0.27 -11.28
#